data_AF-A0A8I1YG55-F1
#
_entry.id   AF-A0A8I1YG55-F1
#
_cell.length_a   1.000
_cell.length_b   1.000
_cell.length_c   1.000
_cell.angle_alpha   90.00
_cell.angle_beta   90.00
_cell.angle_gamma   90.00
#
_symmetry.space_group_name_H-M   'P 1'
#
loop_
_entity.id
_entity.type
_entity.pdbx_description
1 polymer ?
#
loop_
_entity_poly.entity_id
_entity_poly.type
_entity_poly.pdbx_seq_one_letter_code
_entity_poly.pdbx_strand_id
1 'polypeptide(L)'
;MTNMPNQLGAKSSYTRPLTRAIETFMQATMNGYKRNQVEEAISRLNGESTAAPSQGLRTQLKRLLDTDRAATQEARATGSKIVNHAFYSIDSPGKGTEVFFSDYEAFALDTGLRLSSHGWPQGFVVRALRHVRRDFEKHHARILRQDPAELFDAKIIKENARPGDLGVDNTDPVFLTIATRKASFADGKDDLTTTTICRGIEEVSKFVKQNQAHSWSLFELATRAHQLTRELSHTLPRSRGRS
;
A
#
# COMPACT_ATOMS: atom_id res chain seq x y z
N MET A 1 -2.20 70.76 -16.57
CA MET A 1 -2.74 70.28 -15.28
C MET A 1 -4.18 69.91 -15.50
N THR A 2 -4.46 68.63 -15.74
CA THR A 2 -5.81 68.18 -16.10
C THR A 2 -6.04 66.82 -15.43
N ASN A 3 -6.89 66.84 -14.40
CA ASN A 3 -7.30 65.70 -13.60
C ASN A 3 -8.07 64.67 -14.44
N MET A 4 -7.67 63.41 -14.36
CA MET A 4 -8.46 62.26 -14.81
C MET A 4 -9.13 61.58 -13.60
N PRO A 5 -10.42 61.21 -13.69
CA PRO A 5 -11.19 60.72 -12.56
C PRO A 5 -11.05 59.21 -12.33
N ASN A 6 -11.12 58.90 -11.04
CA ASN A 6 -11.38 57.61 -10.40
C ASN A 6 -12.52 56.82 -11.07
N GLN A 7 -12.31 55.53 -11.35
CA GLN A 7 -13.40 54.56 -11.49
C GLN A 7 -13.19 53.34 -10.60
N LEU A 8 -14.17 53.16 -9.72
CA LEU A 8 -14.47 52.01 -8.89
C LEU A 8 -15.08 50.87 -9.72
N GLY A 9 -14.76 49.62 -9.38
CA GLY A 9 -15.42 48.40 -9.83
C GLY A 9 -14.38 47.30 -10.08
N ALA A 10 -14.45 46.08 -9.56
CA ALA A 10 -15.57 45.30 -9.06
C ALA A 10 -15.08 44.29 -8.02
N LYS A 11 -15.88 44.04 -6.97
CA LYS A 11 -15.68 42.90 -6.07
C LYS A 11 -16.12 41.64 -6.80
N SER A 12 -15.15 40.81 -7.20
CA SER A 12 -15.39 39.46 -7.71
C SER A 12 -15.70 38.53 -6.54
N SER A 13 -16.99 38.34 -6.28
CA SER A 13 -17.51 37.25 -5.45
C SER A 13 -17.83 36.06 -6.36
N TYR A 14 -16.80 35.30 -6.74
CA TYR A 14 -16.98 34.05 -7.47
C TYR A 14 -16.38 32.87 -6.69
N THR A 15 -17.30 31.95 -6.38
CA THR A 15 -17.09 30.49 -6.26
C THR A 15 -16.11 29.97 -5.21
N ARG A 16 -16.64 29.57 -4.03
CA ARG A 16 -16.11 28.43 -3.27
C ARG A 16 -17.19 27.40 -2.86
N PRO A 17 -17.81 26.66 -3.79
CA PRO A 17 -18.49 25.39 -3.45
C PRO A 17 -17.58 24.17 -3.63
N LEU A 18 -16.66 24.20 -4.61
CA LEU A 18 -15.81 23.06 -4.97
C LEU A 18 -14.71 22.74 -3.94
N THR A 19 -14.15 23.77 -3.29
CA THR A 19 -13.10 23.58 -2.27
C THR A 19 -13.64 22.84 -1.05
N ARG A 20 -14.90 23.11 -0.66
CA ARG A 20 -15.51 22.50 0.53
C ARG A 20 -15.90 21.04 0.30
N ALA A 21 -16.30 20.65 -0.91
CA ALA A 21 -16.58 19.25 -1.26
C ALA A 21 -15.29 18.40 -1.35
N ILE A 22 -14.19 18.97 -1.87
CA ILE A 22 -12.87 18.31 -1.88
C ILE A 22 -12.28 18.21 -0.47
N GLU A 23 -12.44 19.24 0.37
CA GLU A 23 -12.07 19.18 1.79
C GLU A 23 -12.94 18.18 2.58
N THR A 24 -14.23 18.05 2.26
CA THR A 24 -15.12 17.08 2.91
C THR A 24 -14.81 15.64 2.47
N PHE A 25 -14.44 15.43 1.21
CA PHE A 25 -13.95 14.12 0.74
C PHE A 25 -12.58 13.79 1.36
N MET A 26 -11.70 14.79 1.51
CA MET A 26 -10.42 14.62 2.20
C MET A 26 -10.58 14.39 3.72
N GLN A 27 -11.53 15.03 4.38
CA GLN A 27 -11.84 14.80 5.80
C GLN A 27 -12.53 13.46 6.06
N ALA A 28 -13.36 12.97 5.14
CA ALA A 28 -13.89 11.60 5.23
C ALA A 28 -12.80 10.52 5.04
N THR A 29 -11.74 10.84 4.28
CA THR A 29 -10.53 10.00 4.15
C THR A 29 -9.47 10.23 5.25
N MET A 30 -9.73 11.07 6.25
CA MET A 30 -8.83 11.35 7.37
C MET A 30 -9.12 10.52 8.64
N ASN A 31 -9.88 9.44 8.54
CA ASN A 31 -10.03 8.47 9.62
C ASN A 31 -8.81 7.53 9.64
N GLY A 32 -7.70 8.03 10.18
CA GLY A 32 -6.55 7.18 10.45
C GLY A 32 -6.91 6.07 11.45
N TYR A 33 -6.41 4.86 11.22
CA TYR A 33 -6.57 3.70 12.08
C TYR A 33 -5.46 3.64 13.10
N LYS A 34 -5.81 3.35 14.36
CA LYS A 34 -4.81 3.03 15.37
C LYS A 34 -4.14 1.70 15.05
N ARG A 35 -2.90 1.53 15.51
CA ARG A 35 -2.14 0.27 15.31
C ARG A 35 -2.93 -0.98 15.71
N ASN A 36 -3.64 -0.96 16.82
CA ASN A 36 -4.44 -2.10 17.28
C ASN A 36 -5.61 -2.43 16.35
N GLN A 37 -6.21 -1.43 15.70
CA GLN A 37 -7.23 -1.64 14.67
C GLN A 37 -6.63 -2.31 13.44
N VAL A 38 -5.47 -1.84 12.97
CA VAL A 38 -4.77 -2.48 11.85
C VAL A 38 -4.39 -3.92 12.18
N GLU A 39 -3.85 -4.18 13.38
CA GLU A 39 -3.52 -5.54 13.83
C GLU A 39 -4.77 -6.44 13.89
N GLU A 40 -5.90 -5.93 14.39
CA GLU A 40 -7.19 -6.65 14.46
C GLU A 40 -7.74 -6.97 13.07
N ALA A 41 -7.72 -6.01 12.15
CA ALA A 41 -8.19 -6.21 10.78
C ALA A 41 -7.34 -7.27 10.05
N ILE A 42 -6.01 -7.19 10.15
CA ILE A 42 -5.10 -8.17 9.51
C ILE A 42 -5.27 -9.56 10.12
N SER A 43 -5.44 -9.64 11.45
CA SER A 43 -5.68 -10.91 12.17
C SER A 43 -6.95 -11.62 11.66
N ARG A 44 -8.08 -10.92 11.60
CA ARG A 44 -9.34 -11.45 11.05
C ARG A 44 -9.19 -11.89 9.60
N LEU A 45 -8.52 -11.04 8.81
CA LEU A 45 -8.29 -11.28 7.39
C LEU A 45 -7.39 -12.51 7.11
N ASN A 46 -6.51 -12.87 8.06
CA ASN A 46 -5.69 -14.07 8.01
C ASN A 46 -6.37 -15.31 8.64
N GLY A 47 -7.62 -15.18 9.09
CA GLY A 47 -8.39 -16.28 9.66
C GLY A 47 -7.97 -16.69 11.07
N GLU A 48 -7.30 -15.82 11.83
CA GLU A 48 -7.07 -16.10 13.25
C GLU A 48 -8.44 -16.22 13.97
N SER A 49 -8.64 -17.34 14.68
CA SER A 49 -9.93 -17.69 15.28
C SER A 49 -10.31 -16.82 16.48
N THR A 50 -9.35 -16.06 17.02
CA THR A 50 -9.54 -15.25 18.22
C THR A 50 -9.86 -13.79 17.87
N ALA A 51 -10.73 -13.16 18.67
CA ALA A 51 -11.04 -11.74 18.53
C ALA A 51 -9.84 -10.81 18.78
N ALA A 52 -8.74 -11.33 19.33
CA ALA A 52 -7.49 -10.61 19.56
C ALA A 52 -6.38 -11.16 18.65
N PRO A 53 -5.56 -10.28 18.05
CA PRO A 53 -4.39 -10.69 17.27
C PRO A 53 -3.40 -11.53 18.07
N SER A 54 -2.85 -12.56 17.43
CA SER A 54 -1.81 -13.39 18.03
C SER A 54 -0.54 -12.60 18.36
N GLN A 55 0.20 -13.05 19.38
CA GLN A 55 1.47 -12.43 19.73
C GLN A 55 2.51 -12.55 18.60
N GLY A 56 2.43 -13.64 17.81
CA GLY A 56 3.26 -13.85 16.62
C GLY A 56 3.04 -12.77 15.57
N LEU A 57 1.77 -12.53 15.19
CA LEU A 57 1.38 -11.50 14.24
C LEU A 57 1.87 -10.10 14.67
N ARG A 58 1.60 -9.72 15.93
CA ARG A 58 2.04 -8.44 16.50
C ARG A 58 3.56 -8.28 16.44
N THR A 59 4.29 -9.36 16.71
CA THR A 59 5.75 -9.37 16.66
C THR A 59 6.26 -9.18 15.23
N GLN A 60 5.68 -9.87 14.24
CA GLN A 60 6.06 -9.72 12.83
C GLN A 60 5.78 -8.30 12.32
N LEU A 61 4.59 -7.75 12.61
CA LEU A 61 4.25 -6.38 12.25
C LEU A 61 5.18 -5.36 12.93
N LYS A 62 5.49 -5.56 14.22
CA LYS A 62 6.46 -4.70 14.92
C LYS A 62 7.83 -4.71 14.23
N ARG A 63 8.32 -5.91 13.88
CA ARG A 63 9.63 -6.09 13.24
C ARG A 63 9.69 -5.39 11.89
N LEU A 64 8.65 -5.50 11.06
CA LEU A 64 8.55 -4.78 9.78
C LEU A 64 8.67 -3.26 9.98
N LEU A 65 7.92 -2.70 10.93
CA LEU A 65 7.95 -1.27 11.26
C LEU A 65 9.31 -0.81 11.78
N ASP A 66 9.95 -1.60 12.65
CA ASP A 66 11.27 -1.28 13.18
C ASP A 66 12.34 -1.31 12.07
N THR A 67 12.28 -2.29 11.17
CA THR A 67 13.21 -2.37 10.02
C THR A 67 13.02 -1.22 9.05
N ASP A 68 11.78 -0.82 8.75
CA ASP A 68 11.52 0.34 7.90
C ASP A 68 12.06 1.64 8.52
N ARG A 69 11.93 1.80 9.85
CA ARG A 69 12.53 2.92 10.58
C ARG A 69 14.05 2.90 10.51
N ALA A 70 14.69 1.76 10.80
CA ALA A 70 16.14 1.62 10.76
C ALA A 70 16.71 1.88 9.35
N ALA A 71 16.11 1.29 8.33
CA ALA A 71 16.51 1.49 6.94
C ALA A 71 16.33 2.94 6.48
N THR A 72 15.39 3.68 7.05
CA THR A 72 15.21 5.10 6.76
C THR A 72 16.27 5.96 7.45
N GLN A 73 16.63 5.64 8.70
CA GLN A 73 17.71 6.30 9.42
C GLN A 73 19.06 6.11 8.72
N GLU A 74 19.35 4.88 8.27
CA GLU A 74 20.55 4.56 7.49
C GLU A 74 20.57 5.30 6.14
N ALA A 75 19.44 5.33 5.42
CA ALA A 75 19.32 6.07 4.17
C ALA A 75 19.56 7.59 4.36
N ARG A 76 19.12 8.17 5.49
CA ARG A 76 19.40 9.57 5.83
C ARG A 76 20.87 9.80 6.13
N ALA A 77 21.48 8.92 6.93
CA ALA A 77 22.89 9.04 7.30
C ALA A 77 23.82 8.94 6.08
N THR A 78 23.44 8.15 5.08
CA THR A 78 24.21 7.93 3.84
C THR A 78 23.88 8.92 2.72
N GLY A 79 22.91 9.83 2.91
CA GLY A 79 22.47 10.78 1.89
C GLY A 79 21.79 10.12 0.68
N SER A 80 21.14 8.98 0.89
CA SER A 80 20.43 8.25 -0.18
C SER A 80 19.32 9.11 -0.79
N LYS A 81 19.12 8.97 -2.11
CA LYS A 81 18.04 9.65 -2.84
C LYS A 81 16.65 9.15 -2.44
N ILE A 82 16.55 7.94 -1.86
CA ILE A 82 15.27 7.35 -1.43
C ILE A 82 15.24 7.35 0.10
N VAL A 83 14.55 8.34 0.66
CA VAL A 83 14.39 8.53 2.12
C VAL A 83 12.98 8.18 2.60
N ASN A 84 12.09 7.79 1.69
CA ASN A 84 10.69 7.50 2.00
C ASN A 84 10.55 6.22 2.83
N HIS A 85 9.55 6.13 3.70
CA HIS A 85 9.18 4.91 4.43
C HIS A 85 8.31 3.97 3.56
N ALA A 86 8.35 2.66 3.80
CA ALA A 86 7.39 1.72 3.23
C ALA A 86 6.00 1.90 3.86
N PHE A 87 5.95 2.05 5.18
CA PHE A 87 4.70 1.93 5.95
C PHE A 87 4.23 3.25 6.58
N TYR A 88 4.91 4.36 6.30
CA TYR A 88 4.57 5.68 6.83
C TYR A 88 4.60 6.75 5.72
N SER A 89 3.65 7.66 5.77
CA SER A 89 3.50 8.79 4.81
C SER A 89 4.11 10.07 5.37
N ILE A 90 4.20 10.17 6.68
CA ILE A 90 4.91 11.21 7.42
C ILE A 90 6.19 10.64 8.03
N ASP A 91 7.09 11.53 8.48
CA ASP A 91 8.21 11.12 9.33
C ASP A 91 7.70 10.22 10.46
N SER A 92 8.25 9.00 10.58
CA SER A 92 7.85 8.06 11.63
C SER A 92 7.81 8.80 12.97
N PRO A 93 6.66 8.86 13.65
CA PRO A 93 6.56 9.60 14.91
C PRO A 93 7.58 9.06 15.91
N GLY A 94 8.14 9.96 16.72
CA GLY A 94 9.08 9.61 17.79
C GLY A 94 8.46 8.66 18.83
N LYS A 95 9.26 8.26 19.82
CA LYS A 95 8.76 7.44 20.94
C LYS A 95 7.68 8.22 21.71
N GLY A 96 6.51 7.61 21.90
CA GLY A 96 5.45 8.13 22.77
C GLY A 96 4.25 8.77 22.07
N THR A 97 4.33 9.02 20.75
CA THR A 97 3.19 9.54 19.99
C THR A 97 2.32 8.39 19.49
N GLU A 98 1.00 8.56 19.58
CA GLU A 98 0.05 7.65 18.94
C GLU A 98 0.19 7.75 17.43
N VAL A 99 0.40 6.62 16.76
CA VAL A 99 0.58 6.57 15.31
C VAL A 99 -0.71 6.10 14.68
N PHE A 100 -1.21 6.91 13.75
CA PHE A 100 -2.36 6.59 12.93
C PHE A 100 -1.90 6.12 11.55
N PHE A 101 -2.58 5.13 11.01
CA PHE A 101 -2.34 4.54 9.71
C PHE A 101 -3.51 4.89 8.78
N SER A 102 -3.22 5.40 7.60
CA SER A 102 -4.17 5.45 6.49
C SER A 102 -4.54 4.04 6.00
N ASP A 103 -5.59 3.93 5.20
CA ASP A 103 -5.96 2.69 4.50
C ASP A 103 -4.76 2.11 3.73
N TYR A 104 -4.03 2.97 3.00
CA TYR A 104 -2.86 2.57 2.24
C TYR A 104 -1.76 2.00 3.13
N GLU A 105 -1.44 2.64 4.25
CA GLU A 105 -0.36 2.17 5.13
C GLU A 105 -0.73 0.84 5.81
N ALA A 106 -1.99 0.66 6.18
CA ALA A 106 -2.50 -0.63 6.66
C ALA A 106 -2.38 -1.71 5.58
N PHE A 107 -2.75 -1.39 4.33
CA PHE A 107 -2.61 -2.27 3.17
C PHE A 107 -1.15 -2.62 2.85
N ALA A 108 -0.25 -1.65 2.95
CA ALA A 108 1.18 -1.88 2.78
C ALA A 108 1.74 -2.80 3.86
N LEU A 109 1.29 -2.63 5.11
CA LEU A 109 1.66 -3.52 6.22
C LEU A 109 1.18 -4.97 6.02
N ASP A 110 -0.09 -5.16 5.64
CA ASP A 110 -0.61 -6.49 5.30
C ASP A 110 0.20 -7.13 4.16
N THR A 111 0.50 -6.37 3.11
CA THR A 111 1.30 -6.86 1.99
C THR A 111 2.72 -7.22 2.42
N GLY A 112 3.36 -6.40 3.27
CA GLY A 112 4.68 -6.70 3.83
C GLY A 112 4.69 -7.97 4.70
N LEU A 113 3.62 -8.19 5.46
CA LEU A 113 3.43 -9.41 6.23
C LEU A 113 3.27 -10.63 5.30
N ARG A 114 2.43 -10.54 4.26
CA ARG A 114 2.28 -11.61 3.25
C ARG A 114 3.62 -11.97 2.62
N LEU A 115 4.40 -10.98 2.19
CA LEU A 115 5.73 -11.23 1.63
C LEU A 115 6.63 -11.99 2.62
N SER A 116 6.65 -11.57 3.89
CA SER A 116 7.42 -12.23 4.94
C SER A 116 6.96 -13.67 5.21
N SER A 117 5.65 -13.92 5.19
CA SER A 117 5.06 -15.26 5.32
C SER A 117 5.41 -16.18 4.15
N HIS A 118 5.70 -15.63 2.97
CA HIS A 118 6.22 -16.36 1.82
C HIS A 118 7.75 -16.52 1.83
N GLY A 119 8.42 -16.21 2.95
CA GLY A 119 9.85 -16.46 3.14
C GLY A 119 10.76 -15.35 2.60
N TRP A 120 10.22 -14.23 2.13
CA TRP A 120 11.05 -13.11 1.71
C TRP A 120 11.77 -12.48 2.91
N PRO A 121 13.09 -12.19 2.82
CA PRO A 121 13.83 -11.56 3.91
C PRO A 121 13.23 -10.21 4.28
N GLN A 122 13.08 -9.95 5.58
CA GLN A 122 12.42 -8.74 6.08
C GLN A 122 13.02 -7.43 5.54
N GLY A 123 14.36 -7.36 5.45
CA GLY A 123 15.04 -6.21 4.84
C GLY A 123 14.73 -6.03 3.36
N PHE A 124 14.58 -7.13 2.61
CA PHE A 124 14.15 -7.09 1.22
C PHE A 124 12.70 -6.60 1.11
N VAL A 125 11.78 -7.11 1.94
CA VAL A 125 10.38 -6.69 1.95
C VAL A 125 10.25 -5.17 2.09
N VAL A 126 10.95 -4.59 3.06
CA VAL A 126 10.99 -3.14 3.28
C VAL A 126 11.55 -2.42 2.06
N ARG A 127 12.70 -2.84 1.52
CA ARG A 127 13.29 -2.20 0.34
C ARG A 127 12.38 -2.25 -0.88
N ALA A 128 11.75 -3.40 -1.14
CA ALA A 128 10.84 -3.60 -2.26
C ALA A 128 9.63 -2.66 -2.16
N LEU A 129 8.97 -2.60 -0.99
CA LEU A 129 7.80 -1.72 -0.80
C LEU A 129 8.17 -0.24 -0.79
N ARG A 130 9.36 0.15 -0.29
CA ARG A 130 9.89 1.52 -0.43
C ARG A 130 10.10 1.89 -1.89
N HIS A 131 10.65 0.96 -2.68
CA HIS A 131 10.93 1.16 -4.10
C HIS A 131 9.65 1.39 -4.91
N VAL A 132 8.62 0.57 -4.71
CA VAL A 132 7.35 0.67 -5.46
C VAL A 132 6.31 1.58 -4.82
N ARG A 133 6.63 2.27 -3.71
CA ARG A 133 5.66 2.99 -2.86
C ARG A 133 4.67 3.83 -3.67
N ARG A 134 5.17 4.70 -4.56
CA ARG A 134 4.35 5.63 -5.34
C ARG A 134 3.34 4.91 -6.23
N ASP A 135 3.79 3.90 -6.97
CA ASP A 135 2.90 3.13 -7.84
C ASP A 135 1.95 2.29 -7.02
N PHE A 136 2.43 1.73 -5.92
CA PHE A 136 1.63 0.91 -5.02
C PHE A 136 0.48 1.71 -4.40
N GLU A 137 0.73 2.94 -3.93
CA GLU A 137 -0.29 3.86 -3.41
C GLU A 137 -1.29 4.28 -4.49
N LYS A 138 -0.80 4.60 -5.69
CA LYS A 138 -1.64 4.94 -6.84
C LYS A 138 -2.58 3.79 -7.21
N HIS A 139 -2.08 2.57 -7.26
CA HIS A 139 -2.88 1.38 -7.60
C HIS A 139 -3.86 1.02 -6.49
N HIS A 140 -3.45 1.11 -5.22
CA HIS A 140 -4.37 0.94 -4.09
C HIS A 140 -5.55 1.92 -4.17
N ALA A 141 -5.29 3.21 -4.37
CA ALA A 141 -6.34 4.21 -4.53
C ALA A 141 -7.23 3.97 -5.76
N ARG A 142 -6.68 3.40 -6.84
CA ARG A 142 -7.47 3.02 -8.03
C ARG A 142 -8.39 1.84 -7.74
N ILE A 143 -7.87 0.78 -7.13
CA ILE A 143 -8.60 -0.44 -6.79
C ILE A 143 -9.82 -0.10 -5.92
N LEU A 144 -9.64 0.72 -4.88
CA LEU A 144 -10.73 1.07 -3.98
C LEU A 144 -11.78 2.00 -4.58
N ARG A 145 -11.53 2.60 -5.76
CA ARG A 145 -12.54 3.38 -6.50
C ARG A 145 -13.39 2.52 -7.43
N GLN A 146 -13.04 1.26 -7.64
CA GLN A 146 -13.82 0.34 -8.47
C GLN A 146 -15.02 -0.17 -7.69
N ASP A 147 -16.14 -0.39 -8.37
CA ASP A 147 -17.30 -1.01 -7.77
C ASP A 147 -16.99 -2.48 -7.45
N PRO A 148 -17.07 -2.91 -6.17
CA PRO A 148 -16.91 -4.30 -5.81
C PRO A 148 -17.87 -5.24 -6.54
N ALA A 149 -19.09 -4.80 -6.87
CA ALA A 149 -20.07 -5.64 -7.56
C ALA A 149 -19.62 -6.00 -8.98
N GLU A 150 -19.01 -5.05 -9.70
CA GLU A 150 -18.45 -5.29 -11.04
C GLU A 150 -17.09 -5.99 -10.98
N LEU A 151 -16.24 -5.60 -10.02
CA LEU A 151 -14.88 -6.11 -9.91
C LEU A 151 -14.86 -7.61 -9.58
N PHE A 152 -15.79 -8.07 -8.74
CA PHE A 152 -15.88 -9.46 -8.27
C PHE A 152 -17.07 -10.24 -8.88
N ASP A 153 -17.57 -9.82 -10.05
CA ASP A 153 -18.66 -10.54 -10.74
C ASP A 153 -18.17 -11.90 -11.25
N ALA A 154 -18.60 -12.97 -10.57
CA ALA A 154 -18.22 -14.34 -10.89
C ALA A 154 -18.60 -14.79 -12.31
N LYS A 155 -19.69 -14.25 -12.87
CA LYS A 155 -20.12 -14.58 -14.23
C LYS A 155 -19.15 -13.97 -15.24
N ILE A 156 -18.84 -12.68 -15.10
CA ILE A 156 -17.90 -11.98 -15.99
C ILE A 156 -16.50 -12.60 -15.89
N ILE A 157 -16.04 -12.91 -14.68
CA ILE A 157 -14.74 -13.57 -14.46
C ILE A 157 -14.69 -14.91 -15.20
N LYS A 158 -15.74 -15.74 -15.06
CA LYS A 158 -15.81 -17.05 -15.71
C LYS A 158 -15.91 -16.96 -17.23
N GLU A 159 -16.63 -15.96 -17.76
CA GLU A 159 -16.77 -15.73 -19.21
C GLU A 159 -15.44 -15.30 -19.85
N ASN A 160 -14.60 -14.55 -19.13
CA ASN A 160 -13.31 -14.07 -19.62
C ASN A 160 -12.15 -15.05 -19.41
N ALA A 161 -12.30 -16.04 -18.52
CA ALA A 161 -11.25 -17.00 -18.20
C ALA A 161 -10.91 -17.93 -19.37
N ARG A 162 -9.62 -18.12 -19.65
CA ARG A 162 -9.13 -19.05 -20.68
C ARG A 162 -8.30 -20.17 -20.04
N PRO A 163 -8.28 -21.37 -20.65
CA PRO A 163 -7.37 -22.43 -20.21
C PRO A 163 -5.91 -21.94 -20.17
N GLY A 164 -5.26 -22.09 -19.02
CA GLY A 164 -3.88 -21.64 -18.80
C GLY A 164 -3.76 -20.25 -18.17
N ASP A 165 -4.85 -19.50 -18.03
CA ASP A 165 -4.84 -18.24 -17.30
C ASP A 165 -4.62 -18.45 -15.80
N LEU A 166 -4.06 -17.45 -15.14
CA LEU A 166 -3.99 -17.41 -13.69
C LEU A 166 -5.41 -17.27 -13.12
N GLY A 167 -5.81 -18.19 -12.26
CA GLY A 167 -7.09 -18.11 -11.54
C GLY A 167 -7.10 -16.95 -10.56
N VAL A 168 -7.65 -15.81 -10.99
CA VAL A 168 -7.95 -14.65 -10.14
C VAL A 168 -9.45 -14.50 -9.99
N ASP A 169 -9.87 -13.98 -8.85
CA ASP A 169 -11.28 -13.80 -8.48
C ASP A 169 -11.79 -12.39 -8.77
N ASN A 170 -11.15 -11.65 -9.69
CA ASN A 170 -11.56 -10.31 -10.09
C ASN A 170 -11.30 -10.00 -11.57
N THR A 171 -12.00 -8.99 -12.10
CA THR A 171 -11.98 -8.61 -13.52
C THR A 171 -10.85 -7.65 -13.91
N ASP A 172 -10.17 -7.03 -12.95
CA ASP A 172 -9.04 -6.10 -13.17
C ASP A 172 -7.86 -6.40 -12.23
N PRO A 173 -7.17 -7.54 -12.42
CA PRO A 173 -6.16 -8.00 -11.48
C PRO A 173 -4.95 -7.07 -11.47
N VAL A 174 -4.46 -6.79 -10.26
CA VAL A 174 -3.25 -6.01 -10.02
C VAL A 174 -2.31 -6.85 -9.15
N PHE A 175 -1.04 -6.93 -9.55
CA PHE A 175 -0.04 -7.75 -8.90
C PHE A 175 1.15 -6.91 -8.44
N LEU A 176 1.58 -7.13 -7.20
CA LEU A 176 2.97 -6.87 -6.83
C LEU A 176 3.80 -8.01 -7.41
N THR A 177 4.67 -7.67 -8.37
CA THR A 177 5.49 -8.63 -9.10
C THR A 177 6.93 -8.52 -8.66
N ILE A 178 7.50 -9.63 -8.20
CA ILE A 178 8.92 -9.75 -7.84
C ILE A 178 9.58 -10.66 -8.86
N ALA A 179 10.65 -10.19 -9.50
CA ALA A 179 11.40 -10.92 -10.51
C ALA A 179 12.86 -11.06 -10.08
N THR A 180 13.36 -12.29 -10.06
CA THR A 180 14.72 -12.63 -9.64
C THR A 180 15.54 -13.11 -10.84
N ARG A 181 16.67 -12.47 -11.08
CA ARG A 181 17.63 -12.89 -12.11
C ARG A 181 18.49 -14.04 -11.61
N LYS A 182 19.03 -14.83 -12.53
CA LYS A 182 20.03 -15.84 -12.19
C LYS A 182 21.28 -15.15 -11.66
N ALA A 183 21.74 -15.53 -10.47
CA ALA A 183 23.02 -15.06 -9.96
C ALA A 183 24.16 -15.58 -10.81
N SER A 184 24.97 -14.68 -11.35
CA SER A 184 26.30 -15.03 -11.84
C SER A 184 27.24 -15.04 -10.65
N PHE A 185 27.87 -16.17 -10.37
CA PHE A 185 28.88 -16.32 -9.31
C PHE A 185 30.04 -15.32 -9.46
N ALA A 186 30.25 -14.73 -10.64
CA ALA A 186 31.31 -13.78 -10.91
C ALA A 186 31.02 -12.36 -10.42
N ASP A 187 29.75 -11.99 -10.22
CA ASP A 187 29.38 -10.56 -10.17
C ASP A 187 29.25 -9.98 -8.75
N GLY A 188 29.27 -10.80 -7.70
CA GLY A 188 29.25 -10.35 -6.30
C GLY A 188 28.13 -9.37 -5.94
N LYS A 189 27.06 -9.27 -6.74
CA LYS A 189 25.98 -8.29 -6.60
C LYS A 189 24.77 -8.93 -5.92
N ASP A 190 24.42 -8.35 -4.77
CA ASP A 190 23.31 -8.79 -3.90
C ASP A 190 21.90 -8.41 -4.39
N ASP A 191 21.75 -7.57 -5.43
CA ASP A 191 20.43 -7.06 -5.84
C ASP A 191 20.02 -7.53 -7.25
N LEU A 192 19.81 -8.84 -7.36
CA LEU A 192 19.29 -9.50 -8.57
C LEU A 192 17.76 -9.51 -8.64
N THR A 193 17.12 -8.95 -7.62
CA THR A 193 15.67 -8.97 -7.45
C THR A 193 15.10 -7.60 -7.74
N THR A 194 14.15 -7.56 -8.67
CA THR A 194 13.44 -6.33 -9.06
C THR A 194 11.97 -6.47 -8.71
N THR A 195 11.33 -5.36 -8.35
CA THR A 195 9.92 -5.34 -7.94
C THR A 195 9.16 -4.25 -8.67
N THR A 196 7.94 -4.53 -9.11
CA THR A 196 7.04 -3.53 -9.71
C THR A 196 5.57 -3.87 -9.45
N ILE A 197 4.67 -2.93 -9.77
CA ILE A 197 3.23 -3.16 -9.80
C ILE A 197 2.80 -3.38 -11.24
N CYS A 198 2.22 -4.55 -11.54
CA CYS A 198 1.73 -4.92 -12.86
C CYS A 198 0.21 -4.98 -12.84
N ARG A 199 -0.43 -4.44 -13.88
CA ARG A 199 -1.86 -4.60 -14.16
C ARG A 199 -2.05 -5.71 -15.19
N GLY A 200 -2.64 -6.82 -14.78
CA GLY A 200 -2.85 -7.98 -15.66
C GLY A 200 -1.57 -8.78 -15.96
N ILE A 201 -1.77 -9.93 -16.58
CA ILE A 201 -0.71 -10.90 -16.86
C ILE A 201 0.20 -10.44 -18.01
N GLU A 202 -0.29 -9.57 -18.90
CA GLU A 202 0.49 -9.00 -19.99
C GLU A 202 1.62 -8.11 -19.47
N GLU A 203 1.33 -7.25 -18.49
CA GLU A 203 2.35 -6.40 -17.85
C GLU A 203 3.34 -7.24 -17.05
N VAL A 204 2.88 -8.28 -16.34
CA VAL A 204 3.75 -9.25 -15.66
C VAL A 204 4.71 -9.89 -16.65
N SER A 205 4.19 -10.43 -17.77
CA SER A 205 4.98 -11.12 -18.78
C SER A 205 6.02 -10.19 -19.41
N LYS A 206 5.64 -8.95 -19.70
CA LYS A 206 6.56 -7.92 -20.20
C LYS A 206 7.66 -7.62 -19.18
N PHE A 207 7.32 -7.41 -17.91
CA PHE A 207 8.27 -7.11 -16.84
C PHE A 207 9.27 -8.26 -16.61
N VAL A 208 8.77 -9.50 -16.52
CA VAL A 208 9.58 -10.73 -16.34
C VAL A 208 10.56 -10.90 -17.50
N LYS A 209 10.10 -10.71 -18.74
CA LYS A 209 10.96 -10.79 -19.94
C LYS A 209 12.01 -9.70 -19.97
N GLN A 210 11.64 -8.45 -19.70
CA GLN A 210 12.57 -7.31 -19.68
C GLN A 210 13.65 -7.47 -18.61
N ASN A 211 13.30 -8.09 -17.48
CA ASN A 211 14.24 -8.36 -16.42
C ASN A 211 15.00 -9.67 -16.59
N GLN A 212 14.81 -10.42 -17.68
CA GLN A 212 15.43 -11.73 -17.90
C GLN A 212 15.31 -12.62 -16.66
N ALA A 213 14.13 -12.60 -16.04
CA ALA A 213 13.92 -13.22 -14.74
C ALA A 213 13.99 -14.74 -14.89
N HIS A 214 14.75 -15.38 -13.99
CA HIS A 214 14.80 -16.83 -13.90
C HIS A 214 13.65 -17.39 -13.07
N SER A 215 13.24 -16.63 -12.04
CA SER A 215 12.05 -16.92 -11.24
C SER A 215 11.29 -15.63 -10.95
N TRP A 216 10.01 -15.75 -10.64
CA TRP A 216 9.17 -14.62 -10.26
C TRP A 216 8.06 -15.06 -9.30
N SER A 217 7.50 -14.09 -8.57
CA SER A 217 6.38 -14.27 -7.66
C SER A 217 5.36 -13.16 -7.86
N LEU A 218 4.07 -13.49 -7.73
CA LEU A 218 2.97 -12.55 -7.81
C LEU A 218 2.19 -12.54 -6.52
N PHE A 219 1.79 -11.34 -6.11
CA PHE A 219 0.88 -11.13 -5.01
C PHE A 219 -0.29 -10.31 -5.53
N GLU A 220 -1.46 -10.95 -5.65
CA GLU A 220 -2.72 -10.30 -6.02
C GLU A 220 -3.07 -9.24 -4.95
N LEU A 221 -3.44 -8.04 -5.41
CA LEU A 221 -3.63 -6.85 -4.60
C LEU A 221 -5.09 -6.39 -4.51
N ALA A 222 -5.92 -6.62 -5.54
CA ALA A 222 -7.25 -6.03 -5.65
C ALA A 222 -8.23 -6.64 -4.66
N THR A 223 -8.34 -7.97 -4.65
CA THR A 223 -9.16 -8.71 -3.69
C THR A 223 -8.73 -8.39 -2.27
N ARG A 224 -7.40 -8.39 -2.04
CA ARG A 224 -6.85 -8.15 -0.71
C ARG A 224 -7.14 -6.74 -0.20
N ALA A 225 -7.06 -5.71 -1.05
CA ALA A 225 -7.35 -4.34 -0.65
C ALA A 225 -8.79 -4.18 -0.17
N HIS A 226 -9.76 -4.66 -0.95
CA HIS A 226 -11.18 -4.61 -0.58
C HIS A 226 -11.49 -5.40 0.69
N GLN A 227 -10.93 -6.60 0.82
CA GLN A 227 -11.10 -7.40 2.03
C GLN A 227 -10.54 -6.69 3.27
N LEU A 228 -9.34 -6.09 3.17
CA LEU A 228 -8.75 -5.36 4.30
C LEU A 228 -9.56 -4.11 4.66
N THR A 229 -9.99 -3.32 3.67
CA THR A 229 -10.85 -2.15 3.92
C THR A 229 -12.15 -2.55 4.63
N ARG A 230 -12.77 -3.66 4.22
CA ARG A 230 -13.94 -4.21 4.91
C ARG A 230 -13.61 -4.56 6.37
N GLU A 231 -12.53 -5.28 6.62
CA GLU A 231 -12.16 -5.65 8.00
C GLU A 231 -11.82 -4.43 8.85
N LEU A 232 -11.12 -3.43 8.30
CA LEU A 232 -10.82 -2.16 8.97
C LEU A 232 -12.10 -1.41 9.38
N SER A 233 -13.13 -1.40 8.53
CA SER A 233 -14.43 -0.79 8.83
C SER A 233 -15.16 -1.44 10.02
N HIS A 234 -14.83 -2.70 10.33
CA HIS A 234 -15.40 -3.45 11.45
C HIS A 234 -14.55 -3.40 12.73
N THR A 235 -13.49 -2.59 12.76
CA THR A 235 -12.64 -2.42 13.95
C THR A 235 -13.11 -1.26 14.80
N LEU A 236 -13.00 -1.41 16.13
CA LEU A 236 -13.29 -0.33 17.07
C LEU A 236 -12.00 0.20 17.70
N PRO A 237 -11.82 1.53 17.84
CA PRO A 237 -10.70 2.08 18.57
C PRO A 237 -10.73 1.62 20.02
N ARG A 238 -9.71 0.87 20.48
CA ARG A 238 -9.55 0.55 21.90
C ARG A 238 -8.49 1.45 22.51
N SER A 239 -8.79 2.05 23.67
CA SER A 239 -7.79 2.72 24.49
C SER A 239 -6.77 1.71 24.99
N ARG A 240 -5.46 2.04 24.95
CA ARG A 240 -4.45 1.25 25.66
C ARG A 240 -4.80 1.26 27.14
N GLY A 241 -5.21 0.12 27.68
CA GLY A 241 -5.30 -0.06 29.13
C GLY A 241 -3.91 0.19 29.72
N ARG A 242 -3.81 1.16 30.63
CA ARG A 242 -2.70 1.19 31.58
C ARG A 242 -2.95 0.04 32.54
N SER A 243 -2.38 -1.13 32.25
CA SER A 243 -2.16 -2.18 33.23
C SER A 243 -0.95 -1.82 34.08
#